data_AF-A0A6N2S4M4-F1
#
_entry.id   AF-A0A6N2S4M4-F1
#
_cell.length_a   1.000
_cell.length_b   1.000
_cell.length_c   1.000
_cell.angle_alpha   90.00
_cell.angle_beta   90.00
_cell.angle_gamma   90.00
#
_symmetry.space_group_name_H-M   'P 1'
#
loop_
_entity.id
_entity.type
_entity.pdbx_description
1 polymer ?
#
loop_
_entity_poly.entity_id
_entity_poly.type
_entity_poly.pdbx_seq_one_letter_code
_entity_poly.pdbx_strand_id
1 'polypeptide(L)'
;MKKKSIIFLIAIILAVSITGIIFIMPGNKGSTDAVHRIIGTSALYDEELISKAFDAVESKFSSDFKDCTLTELRYDRTVENKFTDEMLKYNTLHNQKLIIVSSDFETNRKARDLGLIPNETYEGWTWSLKETDTQQAWEVIDGGWGY
;
A
#
# COMPACT_ATOMS: atom_id res chain seq x y z
N MET A 1 -10.94 -44.04 -41.86
CA MET A 1 -10.87 -43.57 -40.46
C MET A 1 -9.78 -42.51 -40.31
N LYS A 2 -10.13 -41.37 -39.69
CA LYS A 2 -9.26 -40.30 -39.10
C LYS A 2 -8.50 -39.40 -40.10
N LYS A 3 -9.12 -38.28 -40.55
CA LYS A 3 -9.14 -36.90 -39.99
C LYS A 3 -7.87 -36.10 -40.37
N LYS A 4 -7.88 -35.44 -41.53
CA LYS A 4 -8.10 -33.98 -41.79
C LYS A 4 -6.91 -33.09 -41.39
N SER A 5 -6.20 -32.59 -42.41
CA SER A 5 -5.22 -31.50 -42.38
C SER A 5 -5.75 -30.26 -41.67
N ILE A 6 -4.92 -29.61 -40.84
CA ILE A 6 -5.05 -28.19 -40.49
C ILE A 6 -3.66 -27.54 -40.52
N ILE A 7 -3.64 -26.36 -41.11
CA ILE A 7 -2.55 -25.53 -41.62
C ILE A 7 -2.11 -24.50 -40.56
N PHE A 8 -0.79 -24.25 -40.49
CA PHE A 8 -0.06 -23.01 -40.16
C PHE A 8 -0.42 -22.11 -38.93
N LEU A 9 0.60 -21.90 -38.09
CA LEU A 9 1.22 -20.60 -37.74
C LEU A 9 0.49 -19.64 -36.79
N ILE A 10 0.83 -19.68 -35.49
CA ILE A 10 0.81 -18.50 -34.59
C ILE A 10 2.00 -18.59 -33.63
N ALA A 11 2.96 -17.68 -33.79
CA ALA A 11 3.93 -17.30 -32.78
C ALA A 11 3.24 -16.43 -31.72
N ILE A 12 3.54 -16.60 -30.43
CA ILE A 12 3.62 -15.55 -29.39
C ILE A 12 4.12 -16.19 -28.09
N ILE A 13 5.37 -15.86 -27.78
CA ILE A 13 5.96 -15.50 -26.48
C ILE A 13 5.05 -15.71 -25.25
N LEU A 14 5.49 -16.53 -24.30
CA LEU A 14 5.22 -16.29 -22.88
C LEU A 14 6.54 -16.42 -22.13
N ALA A 15 7.05 -15.25 -21.79
CA ALA A 15 8.24 -15.03 -20.99
C ALA A 15 8.19 -15.90 -19.73
N VAL A 16 9.29 -16.59 -19.46
CA VAL A 16 9.64 -17.01 -18.10
C VAL A 16 9.73 -15.71 -17.30
N SER A 17 8.63 -15.33 -16.64
CA SER A 17 8.61 -14.22 -15.72
C SER A 17 9.61 -14.57 -14.63
N ILE A 18 10.72 -13.83 -14.61
CA ILE A 18 11.66 -13.80 -13.50
C ILE A 18 10.84 -13.32 -12.30
N THR A 19 10.22 -14.25 -11.56
CA THR A 19 9.83 -13.96 -10.19
C THR A 19 11.15 -13.87 -9.45
N GLY A 20 11.70 -12.67 -9.41
CA GLY A 20 12.82 -12.35 -8.54
C GLY A 20 12.39 -12.69 -7.12
N ILE A 21 12.77 -13.87 -6.66
CA ILE A 21 12.78 -14.18 -5.24
C ILE A 21 13.85 -13.26 -4.68
N ILE A 22 13.44 -12.07 -4.26
CA ILE A 22 14.27 -11.19 -3.46
C ILE A 22 14.49 -11.97 -2.18
N PHE A 23 15.68 -12.55 -2.04
CA PHE A 23 16.13 -13.16 -0.81
C PHE A 23 16.31 -12.03 0.20
N ILE A 24 15.25 -11.73 0.94
CA ILE A 24 15.30 -10.73 2.02
C ILE A 24 16.15 -11.37 3.12
N MET A 25 17.44 -11.00 3.16
CA MET A 25 18.26 -11.18 4.37
C MET A 25 17.45 -10.64 5.56
N PRO A 26 17.57 -11.22 6.77
CA PRO A 26 16.93 -10.68 7.97
C PRO A 26 17.53 -9.29 8.27
N GLY A 27 17.05 -8.29 7.54
CA GLY A 27 17.26 -6.89 7.83
C GLY A 27 16.30 -6.48 8.93
N ASN A 28 16.66 -5.44 9.67
CA ASN A 28 15.77 -4.81 10.62
C ASN A 28 14.47 -4.42 9.89
N LYS A 29 13.33 -4.95 10.33
CA LYS A 29 12.02 -4.55 9.82
C LYS A 29 11.69 -3.13 10.28
N GLY A 30 10.75 -2.48 9.61
CA GLY A 30 10.13 -1.27 10.16
C GLY A 30 9.38 -1.60 11.45
N SER A 31 9.51 -0.73 12.45
CA SER A 31 8.81 -0.86 13.73
C SER A 31 7.37 -0.32 13.61
N THR A 32 6.42 -1.12 14.08
CA THR A 32 4.98 -0.78 14.15
C THR A 32 4.42 -1.09 15.54
N ASP A 33 5.26 -1.15 16.57
CA ASP A 33 4.87 -1.64 17.91
C ASP A 33 4.05 -0.64 18.73
N ALA A 34 4.15 0.66 18.41
CA ALA A 34 3.56 1.75 19.19
C ALA A 34 2.84 2.77 18.29
N VAL A 35 2.21 2.32 17.21
CA VAL A 35 1.51 3.18 16.26
C VAL A 35 0.28 3.81 16.93
N HIS A 36 0.23 5.13 16.94
CA HIS A 36 -0.96 5.86 17.32
C HIS A 36 -1.98 5.82 16.17
N ARG A 37 -3.03 5.00 16.31
CA ARG A 37 -4.09 4.89 15.30
C ARG A 37 -5.19 5.91 15.60
N ILE A 38 -5.41 6.83 14.67
CA ILE A 38 -6.48 7.83 14.74
C ILE A 38 -7.51 7.53 13.66
N ILE A 39 -8.64 7.00 14.10
CA ILE A 39 -9.82 6.80 13.26
C ILE A 39 -10.84 7.87 13.65
N GLY A 40 -10.95 8.90 12.81
CA GLY A 40 -11.94 9.95 12.94
C GLY A 40 -13.25 9.62 12.22
N THR A 41 -14.21 10.54 12.30
CA THR A 41 -15.46 10.41 11.56
C THR A 41 -15.21 10.41 10.05
N SER A 42 -15.87 9.50 9.34
CA SER A 42 -15.80 9.34 7.88
C SER A 42 -17.21 9.26 7.29
N ALA A 43 -17.38 9.82 6.08
CA ALA A 43 -18.59 9.66 5.28
C ALA A 43 -18.48 8.50 4.27
N LEU A 44 -17.26 8.07 3.91
CA LEU A 44 -17.00 7.08 2.87
C LEU A 44 -16.79 5.66 3.42
N TYR A 45 -16.17 5.53 4.60
CA TYR A 45 -15.73 4.25 5.16
C TYR A 45 -16.15 4.12 6.62
N ASP A 46 -16.53 2.91 7.02
CA ASP A 46 -16.73 2.59 8.43
C ASP A 46 -15.40 2.37 9.16
N GLU A 47 -15.45 2.41 10.49
CA GLU A 47 -14.28 2.24 11.37
C GLU A 47 -13.58 0.89 11.16
N GLU A 48 -14.32 -0.18 10.86
CA GLU A 48 -13.75 -1.51 10.65
C GLU A 48 -12.91 -1.55 9.35
N LEU A 49 -13.43 -0.98 8.27
CA LEU A 49 -12.73 -0.86 7.00
C LEU A 49 -11.47 0.00 7.14
N ILE A 50 -11.55 1.11 7.87
CA ILE A 50 -10.38 1.96 8.14
C ILE A 50 -9.34 1.21 8.96
N SER A 51 -9.75 0.49 10.01
CA SER A 51 -8.83 -0.32 10.83
C SER A 51 -8.12 -1.39 10.00
N LYS A 52 -8.83 -2.08 9.10
CA LYS A 52 -8.21 -3.05 8.18
C LYS A 52 -7.23 -2.39 7.21
N ALA A 53 -7.48 -1.15 6.79
CA ALA A 53 -6.55 -0.41 5.95
C ALA A 53 -5.26 -0.12 6.71
N PHE A 54 -5.36 0.24 8.00
CA PHE A 54 -4.19 0.45 8.86
C PHE A 54 -3.39 -0.84 9.04
N ASP A 55 -4.05 -1.98 9.24
CA ASP A 55 -3.37 -3.28 9.32
C ASP A 55 -2.54 -3.57 8.05
N ALA A 56 -3.10 -3.26 6.87
CA ALA A 56 -2.39 -3.42 5.60
C ALA A 56 -1.20 -2.45 5.47
N VAL A 57 -1.35 -1.19 5.91
CA VAL A 57 -0.25 -0.21 5.93
C VAL A 57 0.86 -0.66 6.89
N GLU A 58 0.55 -1.08 8.12
CA GLU A 58 1.54 -1.55 9.08
C GLU A 58 2.32 -2.76 8.56
N SER A 59 1.61 -3.73 7.97
CA SER A 59 2.25 -4.88 7.33
C SER A 59 3.21 -4.46 6.22
N LYS A 60 2.80 -3.52 5.36
CA LYS A 60 3.64 -3.01 4.27
C LYS A 60 4.83 -2.20 4.78
N PHE A 61 4.59 -1.33 5.75
CA PHE A 61 5.61 -0.52 6.42
C PHE A 61 6.68 -1.39 7.05
N SER A 62 6.29 -2.42 7.82
CA SER A 62 7.23 -3.32 8.48
C SER A 62 8.15 -4.04 7.49
N SER A 63 7.63 -4.38 6.31
CA SER A 63 8.41 -5.00 5.23
C SER A 63 9.39 -4.03 4.55
N ASP A 64 8.89 -2.83 4.20
CA ASP A 64 9.56 -1.97 3.22
C ASP A 64 10.33 -0.81 3.87
N PHE A 65 9.89 -0.33 5.04
CA PHE A 65 10.45 0.82 5.74
C PHE A 65 11.40 0.38 6.85
N LYS A 66 12.42 -0.38 6.44
CA LYS A 66 13.47 -0.89 7.34
C LYS A 66 14.17 0.23 8.08
N ASP A 67 14.51 -0.03 9.34
CA ASP A 67 15.13 0.95 10.24
C ASP A 67 14.31 2.26 10.38
N CYS A 68 12.99 2.22 10.13
CA CYS A 68 12.07 3.31 10.43
C CYS A 68 11.07 2.88 11.52
N THR A 69 10.45 3.85 12.17
CA THR A 69 9.44 3.65 13.21
C THR A 69 8.17 4.39 12.81
N LEU A 70 7.09 3.65 12.55
CA LEU A 70 5.77 4.22 12.29
C LEU A 70 5.19 4.74 13.62
N THR A 71 4.87 6.04 13.70
CA THR A 71 4.44 6.68 14.94
C THR A 71 2.94 6.98 14.93
N GLU A 72 2.36 7.31 13.77
CA GLU A 72 0.93 7.58 13.62
C GLU A 72 0.36 7.00 12.33
N LEU A 73 -0.87 6.51 12.40
CA LEU A 73 -1.75 6.29 11.26
C LEU A 73 -3.05 7.04 11.46
N ARG A 74 -3.47 7.80 10.44
CA ARG A 74 -4.61 8.69 10.53
C ARG A 74 -5.52 8.58 9.31
N TYR A 75 -6.79 8.44 9.61
CA TYR A 75 -7.88 8.67 8.68
C TYR A 75 -9.00 9.38 9.44
N ASP A 76 -9.22 10.64 9.11
CA ASP A 76 -10.27 11.47 9.68
C ASP A 76 -10.86 12.37 8.58
N ARG A 77 -11.82 13.22 8.95
CA ARG A 77 -12.48 14.11 7.98
C ARG A 77 -11.51 15.07 7.27
N THR A 78 -10.37 15.39 7.87
CA THR A 78 -9.34 16.22 7.23
C THR A 78 -8.67 15.46 6.10
N VAL A 79 -8.25 14.22 6.36
CA VAL A 79 -7.69 13.32 5.35
C VAL A 79 -8.72 12.99 4.27
N GLU A 80 -9.94 12.61 4.66
CA GLU A 80 -11.02 12.30 3.74
C GLU A 80 -11.28 13.47 2.79
N ASN A 81 -11.57 14.67 3.32
CA ASN A 81 -11.85 15.86 2.50
C ASN A 81 -10.70 16.21 1.53
N LYS A 82 -9.44 15.97 1.92
CA LYS A 82 -8.28 16.24 1.06
C LYS A 82 -8.25 15.34 -0.17
N PHE A 83 -8.71 14.10 -0.04
CA PHE A 83 -8.57 13.06 -1.07
C PHE A 83 -9.91 12.55 -1.62
N THR A 84 -11.06 13.10 -1.19
CA THR A 84 -12.41 12.65 -1.60
C THR A 84 -12.55 12.55 -3.11
N ASP A 85 -12.14 13.57 -3.86
CA ASP A 85 -12.29 13.59 -5.32
C ASP A 85 -11.49 12.46 -5.99
N GLU A 86 -10.29 12.17 -5.49
CA GLU A 86 -9.44 11.09 -6.01
C GLU A 86 -10.04 9.72 -5.68
N MET A 87 -10.45 9.51 -4.43
CA MET A 87 -11.09 8.27 -3.98
C MET A 87 -12.38 8.00 -4.76
N LEU A 88 -13.28 8.97 -4.88
CA LEU A 88 -14.54 8.81 -5.62
C LEU A 88 -14.33 8.60 -7.12
N LYS A 89 -13.35 9.29 -7.72
CA LYS A 89 -13.02 9.10 -9.13
C LYS A 89 -12.48 7.70 -9.38
N TYR A 90 -11.58 7.19 -8.54
CA TYR A 90 -11.08 5.82 -8.65
C TYR A 90 -12.23 4.82 -8.51
N ASN A 91 -13.09 4.99 -7.50
CA ASN A 91 -14.25 4.14 -7.27
C ASN A 91 -15.15 4.07 -8.50
N THR A 92 -15.40 5.21 -9.14
CA THR A 92 -16.26 5.29 -10.33
C THR A 92 -15.61 4.64 -11.56
N LEU A 93 -14.31 4.84 -11.78
CA LEU A 93 -13.61 4.35 -12.96
C LEU A 93 -13.31 2.85 -12.89
N HIS A 94 -13.01 2.33 -11.71
CA HIS A 94 -12.55 0.95 -11.51
C HIS A 94 -13.61 0.05 -10.87
N ASN A 95 -14.74 0.62 -10.42
CA ASN A 95 -15.77 -0.10 -9.67
C ASN A 95 -15.18 -0.84 -8.45
N GLN A 96 -14.23 -0.19 -7.76
CA GLN A 96 -13.42 -0.74 -6.66
C GLN A 96 -13.07 0.39 -5.69
N LYS A 97 -13.17 0.16 -4.37
CA LYS A 97 -12.87 1.21 -3.38
C LYS A 97 -11.38 1.55 -3.31
N LEU A 98 -11.08 2.84 -3.15
CA LEU A 98 -9.76 3.40 -2.85
C LEU A 98 -9.80 4.17 -1.53
N ILE A 99 -8.99 3.78 -0.55
CA ILE A 99 -8.76 4.57 0.67
C ILE A 99 -7.36 5.17 0.65
N ILE A 100 -7.25 6.44 1.03
CA ILE A 100 -5.96 7.12 1.22
C ILE A 100 -5.77 7.41 2.70
N VAL A 101 -4.73 6.83 3.29
CA VAL A 101 -4.38 6.96 4.71
C VAL A 101 -3.15 7.84 4.87
N SER A 102 -3.11 8.65 5.92
CA SER A 102 -1.94 9.44 6.30
C SER A 102 -1.14 8.73 7.38
N SER A 103 0.18 8.87 7.35
CA SER A 103 1.08 8.34 8.37
C SER A 103 2.18 9.32 8.72
N ASP A 104 2.63 9.24 9.96
CA ASP A 104 3.86 9.88 10.40
C ASP A 104 4.85 8.79 10.82
N PHE A 105 6.13 8.99 10.52
CA PHE A 105 7.17 8.05 10.90
C PHE A 105 8.53 8.72 11.07
N GLU A 106 9.38 8.07 11.83
CA GLU A 106 10.75 8.49 12.08
C GLU A 106 11.73 7.53 11.41
N THR A 107 12.83 8.08 10.90
CA THR A 107 13.91 7.30 10.31
C THR A 107 15.07 7.16 11.28
N ASN A 108 15.70 5.99 11.33
CA ASN A 108 16.95 5.84 12.07
C ASN A 108 18.18 6.12 11.18
N ARG A 109 19.37 6.19 11.80
CA ARG A 109 20.67 6.44 11.14
C ARG A 109 20.99 5.56 9.91
N LYS A 110 20.32 4.40 9.78
CA LYS A 110 20.51 3.40 8.73
C LYS A 110 19.50 3.46 7.58
N ALA A 111 18.50 4.37 7.63
CA ALA A 111 17.44 4.46 6.62
C ALA A 111 17.89 4.94 5.20
N ARG A 112 19.19 5.13 4.95
CA ARG A 112 19.70 5.70 3.68
C ARG A 112 19.36 4.87 2.45
N ASP A 113 19.21 3.56 2.62
CA ASP A 113 18.95 2.64 1.50
C ASP A 113 17.55 2.81 0.90
N LEU A 114 16.68 3.59 1.57
CA LEU A 114 15.33 3.92 1.12
C LEU A 114 15.24 5.31 0.45
N GLY A 115 16.37 6.00 0.28
CA GLY A 115 16.38 7.40 -0.19
C GLY A 115 15.85 8.40 0.83
N LEU A 116 15.61 7.97 2.07
CA LEU A 116 15.15 8.79 3.17
C LEU A 116 16.32 9.46 3.90
N ILE A 117 16.06 10.65 4.44
CA ILE A 117 17.01 11.39 5.27
C ILE A 117 17.07 10.69 6.63
N PRO A 118 18.24 10.24 7.11
CA PRO A 118 18.33 9.58 8.41
C PRO A 118 18.12 10.53 9.59
N ASN A 119 17.46 10.03 10.65
CA ASN A 119 17.11 10.80 11.86
C ASN A 119 16.15 11.97 11.58
N GLU A 120 15.33 11.84 10.54
CA GLU A 120 14.29 12.79 10.16
C GLU A 120 12.90 12.22 10.53
N THR A 121 11.96 13.14 10.78
CA THR A 121 10.54 12.87 10.94
C THR A 121 9.82 13.20 9.64
N TYR A 122 9.06 12.24 9.13
CA TYR A 122 8.19 12.39 7.97
C TYR A 122 6.76 12.50 8.45
N GLU A 123 6.11 13.62 8.16
CA GLU A 123 4.72 13.87 8.54
C GLU A 123 3.82 13.89 7.30
N GLY A 124 2.60 13.37 7.43
CA GLY A 124 1.61 13.43 6.36
C GLY A 124 1.92 12.53 5.15
N TRP A 125 2.75 11.51 5.33
CA TRP A 125 3.06 10.54 4.27
C TRP A 125 1.81 9.74 3.91
N THR A 126 1.52 9.61 2.62
CA THR A 126 0.27 9.02 2.14
C THR A 126 0.43 7.60 1.64
N TRP A 127 -0.61 6.80 1.88
CA TRP A 127 -0.75 5.42 1.41
C TRP A 127 -2.06 5.27 0.68
N SER A 128 -2.01 4.83 -0.57
CA SER A 128 -3.18 4.54 -1.39
C SER A 128 -3.42 3.03 -1.40
N LEU A 129 -4.61 2.61 -0.95
CA LEU A 129 -4.98 1.21 -0.86
C LEU A 129 -6.28 0.93 -1.62
N LYS A 130 -6.29 -0.11 -2.45
CA LYS A 130 -7.51 -0.60 -3.11
C LYS A 130 -8.10 -1.78 -2.34
N GLU A 131 -9.42 -1.88 -2.34
CA GLU A 131 -10.15 -3.03 -1.78
C GLU A 131 -9.93 -4.27 -2.66
N THR A 132 -9.65 -5.43 -2.06
CA THR A 132 -9.49 -6.69 -2.78
C THR A 132 -10.73 -7.57 -2.66
N ASP A 133 -10.94 -8.45 -3.65
CA ASP A 133 -12.11 -9.34 -3.74
C ASP A 133 -12.14 -10.41 -2.62
N THR A 134 -11.01 -10.66 -1.95
CA THR A 134 -10.93 -11.58 -0.83
C THR A 134 -11.19 -10.86 0.49
N GLN A 135 -12.39 -11.07 1.05
CA GLN A 135 -12.75 -10.70 2.43
C GLN A 135 -12.54 -9.22 2.82
N GLN A 136 -12.66 -8.27 1.88
CA GLN A 136 -12.42 -6.84 2.14
C GLN A 136 -11.03 -6.57 2.75
N ALA A 137 -10.01 -7.29 2.28
CA ALA A 137 -8.63 -6.95 2.58
C ALA A 137 -8.17 -5.79 1.68
N TRP A 138 -7.33 -4.91 2.22
CA TRP A 138 -6.75 -3.80 1.47
C TRP A 138 -5.40 -4.18 0.89
N GLU A 139 -5.13 -3.76 -0.35
CA GLU A 139 -3.82 -3.88 -0.99
C GLU A 139 -3.23 -2.48 -1.16
N VAL A 140 -2.05 -2.24 -0.59
CA VAL A 140 -1.28 -1.00 -0.81
C VAL A 140 -0.79 -1.00 -2.27
N ILE A 141 -1.26 -0.02 -3.05
CA ILE A 141 -0.91 0.13 -4.47
C ILE A 141 0.05 1.29 -4.72
N ASP A 142 0.08 2.27 -3.82
CA ASP A 142 1.08 3.34 -3.82
C ASP A 142 1.33 3.79 -2.39
N GLY A 143 2.55 4.24 -2.14
CA GLY A 143 2.98 4.80 -0.87
C GLY A 143 4.20 5.68 -1.11
N GLY A 144 4.03 6.99 -1.01
CA GLY A 144 5.18 7.90 -1.11
C GLY A 144 5.04 9.21 -1.85
N TRP A 145 3.93 9.92 -1.66
CA TRP A 145 3.91 11.36 -1.86
C TRP A 145 3.74 12.06 -0.50
N GLY A 146 4.83 12.06 0.28
CA GLY A 146 5.07 13.13 1.25
C GLY A 146 5.50 14.39 0.49
N TYR A 147 5.05 15.57 0.94
CA TYR A 147 5.38 16.86 0.33
C TYR A 147 6.87 17.19 0.41
#